data_AF-A0A9E6F048-F1
#
_entry.id   AF-A0A9E6F048-F1
#
_cell.length_a   1.000
_cell.length_b   1.000
_cell.length_c   1.000
_cell.angle_alpha   90.00
_cell.angle_beta   90.00
_cell.angle_gamma   90.00
#
_symmetry.space_group_name_H-M   'P 1'
#
loop_
_entity.id
_entity.type
_entity.pdbx_description
1 polymer ?
#
loop_
_entity_poly.entity_id
_entity_poly.type
_entity_poly.pdbx_seq_one_letter_code
_entity_poly.pdbx_strand_id
1 'polypeptide(L)'
;MRFLKLTYILSFLLFFCVSHGQQISLSDTILNETKVLLRKEQSGFLMIHTQGFGAGYRTGRHLTGYKKRMFEIELTGMKHPKEVKIINPYFENSKSYVYGKENSFLLIRAGIGIQKIINSKPYWGGVELKYYYYGGLSLGLLNLFLNINPEEALTFQNH
;
A
#
# COMPACT_ATOMS: atom_id res chain seq x y z
N MET A 1 -25.16 17.49 -9.93
CA MET A 1 -23.97 18.26 -9.49
C MET A 1 -22.86 17.43 -8.80
N ARG A 2 -23.16 16.32 -8.09
CA ARG A 2 -22.13 15.47 -7.44
C ARG A 2 -21.23 14.70 -8.43
N PHE A 3 -21.79 14.21 -9.53
CA PHE A 3 -21.04 13.44 -10.54
C PHE A 3 -20.06 14.29 -11.36
N LEU A 4 -20.39 15.55 -11.64
CA LEU A 4 -19.48 16.47 -12.37
C LEU A 4 -18.22 16.77 -11.55
N LYS A 5 -18.34 16.93 -10.24
CA LYS A 5 -17.18 17.14 -9.35
C LYS A 5 -16.29 15.88 -9.31
N LEU A 6 -16.89 14.69 -9.33
CA LEU A 6 -16.16 13.42 -9.33
C LEU A 6 -15.37 13.20 -10.64
N THR A 7 -15.93 13.58 -11.79
CA THR A 7 -15.22 13.47 -13.08
C THR A 7 -14.01 14.41 -13.17
N TYR A 8 -14.12 15.64 -12.64
CA TYR A 8 -12.96 16.55 -12.56
C TYR A 8 -11.87 16.05 -11.60
N ILE A 9 -12.25 15.47 -10.45
CA ILE A 9 -11.29 14.87 -9.50
C ILE A 9 -10.55 13.69 -10.15
N LEU A 10 -11.27 12.83 -10.88
CA LEU A 10 -10.66 11.68 -11.56
C LEU A 10 -9.72 12.09 -12.70
N SER A 11 -10.10 13.13 -13.46
CA SER A 11 -9.26 13.71 -14.52
C SER A 11 -7.98 14.35 -13.96
N PHE A 12 -8.09 15.08 -12.84
CA PHE A 12 -6.93 15.66 -12.15
C PHE A 12 -5.97 14.60 -11.61
N LEU A 13 -6.50 13.51 -11.05
CA LEU A 13 -5.71 12.37 -10.56
C LEU A 13 -4.94 11.67 -11.70
N LEU A 14 -5.58 11.49 -12.87
CA LEU A 14 -4.94 10.90 -14.05
C LEU A 14 -3.82 11.78 -14.61
N PHE A 15 -4.00 13.10 -14.62
CA PHE A 15 -2.97 14.04 -15.08
C PHE A 15 -1.72 14.06 -14.17
N PHE A 16 -1.90 13.91 -12.86
CA PHE A 16 -0.80 13.85 -11.90
C PHE A 16 -0.01 12.52 -11.96
N CYS A 17 -0.67 11.43 -12.40
CA CYS A 17 0.00 10.13 -12.61
C CYS A 17 0.95 10.17 -13.82
N VAL A 18 0.53 10.82 -14.91
CA VAL A 18 1.33 10.93 -16.16
C VAL A 18 2.61 11.77 -15.96
N SER A 19 2.58 12.78 -15.09
CA SER A 19 3.73 13.65 -14.81
C SER A 19 4.82 13.00 -13.93
N HIS A 20 4.55 11.83 -13.33
CA HIS A 20 5.54 11.03 -12.59
C HIS A 20 6.06 9.85 -13.41
N GLY A 21 6.01 9.96 -14.75
CA GLY A 21 6.61 8.99 -15.65
C GLY A 21 8.09 8.77 -15.31
N GLN A 22 8.42 7.55 -14.89
CA GLN A 22 9.80 7.14 -14.72
C GLN A 22 10.44 7.03 -16.09
N GLN A 23 11.57 7.70 -16.27
CA GLN A 23 12.43 7.48 -17.43
C GLN A 23 13.01 6.06 -17.31
N ILE A 24 12.33 5.08 -17.92
CA ILE A 24 12.85 3.74 -18.14
C ILE A 24 13.77 3.84 -19.36
N SER A 25 15.06 4.01 -19.11
CA SER A 25 16.08 3.80 -20.12
C SER A 25 16.15 2.31 -20.43
N LEU A 26 15.43 1.87 -21.49
CA LEU A 26 15.63 0.56 -22.09
C LEU A 26 17.00 0.54 -22.74
N SER A 27 18.00 0.04 -22.02
CA SER A 27 19.37 -0.15 -22.51
C SER A 27 19.71 -1.63 -22.51
N ASP A 28 18.87 -2.43 -23.16
CA ASP A 28 19.29 -3.69 -23.74
C ASP A 28 19.37 -3.45 -25.24
N THR A 29 20.58 -3.21 -25.76
CA THR A 29 21.29 -4.11 -26.68
C THR A 29 22.47 -3.35 -27.30
N ILE A 30 23.68 -3.91 -27.14
CA ILE A 30 24.94 -3.67 -27.88
C ILE A 30 25.73 -2.38 -27.57
N LEU A 31 26.99 -2.61 -27.18
CA LEU A 31 28.12 -1.69 -26.95
C LEU A 31 28.34 -1.19 -25.50
N ASN A 32 29.30 -1.84 -24.82
CA ASN A 32 30.38 -1.19 -24.04
C ASN A 32 30.46 0.32 -24.38
N GLU A 33 30.39 1.31 -23.47
CA GLU A 33 31.18 1.48 -22.25
C GLU A 33 30.51 2.43 -21.22
N THR A 34 29.20 2.65 -21.26
CA THR A 34 28.53 3.47 -20.24
C THR A 34 27.44 2.68 -19.56
N LYS A 35 27.81 1.92 -18.53
CA LYS A 35 26.83 1.43 -17.55
C LYS A 35 26.18 2.67 -16.94
N VAL A 36 25.03 3.08 -17.46
CA VAL A 36 24.25 4.19 -16.91
C VAL A 36 23.82 3.77 -15.51
N LEU A 37 24.59 4.20 -14.52
CA LEU A 37 24.27 3.98 -13.13
C LEU A 37 23.05 4.83 -12.81
N LEU A 38 21.87 4.21 -12.84
CA LEU A 38 20.62 4.82 -12.40
C LEU A 38 20.82 5.36 -10.99
N ARG A 39 20.90 6.67 -10.82
CA ARG A 39 21.22 7.29 -9.52
C ARG A 39 20.06 7.17 -8.53
N LYS A 40 18.83 7.13 -9.05
CA LYS A 40 17.58 7.10 -8.31
C LYS A 40 16.63 6.13 -8.98
N GLU A 41 16.04 5.27 -8.18
CA GLU A 41 14.98 4.34 -8.56
C GLU A 41 13.76 4.69 -7.73
N GLN A 42 12.58 4.62 -8.35
CA GLN A 42 11.31 4.77 -7.67
C GLN A 42 10.44 3.60 -8.13
N SER A 43 9.51 3.14 -7.30
CA SER A 43 8.55 2.11 -7.70
C SER A 43 7.31 2.26 -6.85
N GLY A 44 6.14 2.39 -7.47
CA GLY A 44 4.86 2.30 -6.80
C GLY A 44 4.24 0.92 -7.00
N PHE A 45 3.46 0.45 -6.03
CA PHE A 45 2.67 -0.77 -6.16
C PHE A 45 1.29 -0.58 -5.55
N LEU A 46 0.32 -1.32 -6.09
CA LEU A 46 -1.04 -1.42 -5.56
C LEU A 46 -1.28 -2.87 -5.14
N MET A 47 -1.97 -3.06 -4.03
CA MET A 47 -2.34 -4.37 -3.50
C MET A 47 -3.85 -4.42 -3.34
N ILE A 48 -4.46 -5.48 -3.84
CA ILE A 48 -5.89 -5.72 -3.71
C ILE A 48 -6.03 -7.12 -3.11
N HIS A 49 -6.76 -7.24 -2.00
CA HIS A 49 -7.03 -8.50 -1.35
C HIS A 49 -8.50 -8.58 -0.92
N THR A 50 -9.03 -9.77 -0.65
CA THR A 50 -10.46 -9.95 -0.30
C THR A 50 -10.87 -9.17 0.95
N GLN A 51 -9.91 -8.92 1.84
CA GLN A 51 -10.10 -8.20 3.09
C GLN A 51 -9.84 -6.68 2.97
N GLY A 52 -9.47 -6.14 1.80
CA GLY A 52 -9.09 -4.74 1.69
C GLY A 52 -8.21 -4.35 0.49
N PHE A 53 -7.64 -3.16 0.56
CA PHE A 53 -6.78 -2.62 -0.49
C PHE A 53 -5.61 -1.87 0.14
N GLY A 54 -4.50 -1.80 -0.60
CA GLY A 54 -3.33 -1.08 -0.20
C GLY A 54 -2.60 -0.46 -1.38
N ALA A 55 -1.77 0.52 -1.06
CA ALA A 55 -0.87 1.16 -1.99
C ALA A 55 0.46 1.39 -1.28
N GLY A 56 1.54 1.23 -2.02
CA GLY A 56 2.88 1.42 -1.50
C GLY A 56 3.76 2.16 -2.49
N TYR A 57 4.75 2.83 -1.93
CA TYR A 57 5.73 3.59 -2.65
C TYR A 57 7.12 3.30 -2.10
N ARG A 58 8.03 2.96 -2.99
CA ARG A 58 9.43 2.66 -2.67
C ARG A 58 10.36 3.54 -3.49
N THR A 59 11.41 4.02 -2.86
CA THR A 59 12.45 4.85 -3.50
C THR A 59 13.82 4.34 -3.10
N GLY A 60 14.67 4.10 -4.10
CA GLY A 60 16.04 3.64 -3.95
C GLY A 60 17.01 4.70 -4.43
N ARG A 61 18.08 4.94 -3.68
CA ARG A 61 19.21 5.76 -4.12
C ARG A 61 20.48 4.92 -4.08
N HIS A 62 21.23 4.90 -5.18
CA HIS A 62 22.53 4.24 -5.23
C HIS A 62 23.56 5.12 -4.50
N LEU A 63 24.15 4.58 -3.43
CA LEU A 63 25.24 5.23 -2.70
C LEU A 63 26.58 4.93 -3.36
N THR A 64 26.70 3.73 -3.93
CA THR A 64 27.88 3.22 -4.65
C THR A 64 27.39 2.21 -5.69
N GLY A 65 28.22 1.85 -6.68
CA GLY A 65 27.85 0.85 -7.71
C GLY A 65 27.36 -0.51 -7.17
N TYR A 66 27.68 -0.85 -5.92
CA TYR A 66 27.28 -2.10 -5.26
C TYR A 66 26.37 -1.91 -4.05
N LYS A 67 26.10 -0.67 -3.61
CA LYS A 67 25.33 -0.38 -2.39
C LYS A 67 24.21 0.62 -2.67
N LYS A 68 22.99 0.24 -2.32
CA LYS A 68 21.78 1.03 -2.51
C LYS A 68 21.06 1.19 -1.18
N ARG A 69 20.60 2.40 -0.89
CA ARG A 69 19.70 2.69 0.24
C ARG A 69 18.29 2.79 -0.28
N MET A 70 17.35 2.15 0.41
CA MET A 70 15.97 2.01 0.00
C MET A 70 15.06 2.55 1.10
N PHE A 71 14.00 3.25 0.73
CA PHE A 71 12.96 3.73 1.63
C PHE A 71 11.61 3.29 1.07
N GLU A 72 10.73 2.86 1.95
CA GLU A 72 9.43 2.31 1.63
C GLU A 72 8.37 2.89 2.54
N ILE A 73 7.23 3.24 1.96
CA ILE A 73 6.04 3.63 2.69
C ILE A 73 4.85 2.90 2.07
N GLU A 74 3.99 2.36 2.92
CA GLU A 74 2.86 1.55 2.52
C GLU A 74 1.65 1.88 3.37
N LEU A 75 0.50 1.97 2.72
CA LEU A 75 -0.80 2.22 3.32
C LEU A 75 -1.70 1.05 2.94
N THR A 76 -2.20 0.31 3.92
CA THR A 76 -3.12 -0.80 3.68
C THR A 76 -4.35 -0.65 4.57
N GLY A 77 -5.53 -0.57 3.96
CA GLY A 77 -6.80 -0.67 4.66
C GLY A 77 -7.23 -2.14 4.69
N MET A 78 -7.44 -2.69 5.88
CA MET A 78 -7.90 -4.06 6.10
C MET A 78 -9.20 -4.07 6.91
N LYS A 79 -10.11 -4.98 6.56
CA LYS A 79 -11.27 -5.33 7.38
C LYS A 79 -10.87 -6.30 8.49
N HIS A 80 -11.50 -6.19 9.63
CA HIS A 80 -11.21 -7.06 10.77
C HIS A 80 -11.73 -8.50 10.49
N PRO A 81 -10.94 -9.56 10.71
CA PRO A 81 -11.33 -10.95 10.40
C PRO A 81 -12.49 -11.49 11.25
N LYS A 82 -12.91 -10.76 12.30
CA LYS A 82 -14.04 -11.12 13.18
C LYS A 82 -15.40 -10.55 12.74
N GLU A 83 -15.52 -10.08 11.50
CA GLU A 83 -16.82 -9.73 10.91
C GLU A 83 -17.67 -11.00 10.69
N VAL A 84 -18.61 -11.30 11.59
CA VAL A 84 -19.58 -12.39 11.39
C VAL A 84 -20.84 -11.81 10.78
N LYS A 85 -21.10 -12.11 9.50
CA LYS A 85 -22.38 -11.79 8.87
C LYS A 85 -23.44 -12.76 9.41
N ILE A 86 -24.29 -12.29 10.32
CA ILE A 86 -25.42 -13.06 10.83
C ILE A 86 -26.63 -12.77 9.94
N ILE A 87 -27.20 -13.81 9.34
CA ILE A 87 -28.49 -13.74 8.63
C ILE A 87 -29.55 -14.09 9.66
N ASN A 88 -30.56 -13.24 9.86
CA ASN A 88 -31.60 -13.49 10.85
C ASN A 88 -32.51 -14.65 10.35
N PRO A 89 -32.53 -15.80 11.03
CA PRO A 89 -33.31 -16.96 10.58
C PRO A 89 -34.83 -16.80 10.80
N TYR A 90 -35.28 -15.76 11.50
CA TYR A 90 -36.70 -15.57 11.86
C TYR A 90 -37.55 -14.79 10.84
N PHE A 91 -36.94 -14.19 9.81
CA PHE A 91 -37.67 -13.40 8.81
C PHE A 91 -37.20 -13.71 7.38
N GLU A 92 -38.08 -14.31 6.57
CA GLU A 92 -37.83 -14.75 5.17
C GLU A 92 -37.49 -13.60 4.19
N ASN A 93 -37.69 -12.33 4.58
CA ASN A 93 -37.43 -11.14 3.76
C ASN A 93 -36.52 -10.10 4.48
N SER A 94 -35.62 -10.55 5.36
CA SER A 94 -34.71 -9.64 6.05
C SER A 94 -33.47 -9.33 5.19
N LYS A 95 -33.24 -8.04 4.92
CA LYS A 95 -31.95 -7.59 4.34
C LYS A 95 -30.84 -8.06 5.28
N SER A 96 -29.89 -8.81 4.75
CA SER A 96 -28.72 -9.26 5.51
C SER A 96 -28.03 -8.06 6.15
N TYR A 97 -28.11 -7.95 7.48
CA TYR A 97 -27.42 -6.93 8.26
C TYR A 97 -26.13 -7.53 8.80
N VAL A 98 -25.02 -6.81 8.64
CA VAL A 98 -23.73 -7.22 9.19
C VAL A 98 -23.65 -6.64 10.60
N TYR A 99 -24.00 -7.43 11.61
CA TYR A 99 -23.85 -7.04 13.02
C TYR A 99 -22.37 -7.09 13.40
N GLY A 100 -21.82 -6.00 13.96
CA GLY A 100 -20.39 -5.89 14.33
C GLY A 100 -19.50 -5.17 13.32
N LYS A 101 -20.07 -4.40 12.38
CA LYS A 101 -19.34 -3.61 11.38
C LYS A 101 -18.77 -2.31 11.98
N GLU A 102 -17.86 -2.40 12.94
CA GLU A 102 -17.38 -1.20 13.66
C GLU A 102 -15.85 -1.05 13.74
N ASN A 103 -15.07 -1.82 12.99
CA ASN A 103 -13.60 -1.64 12.98
C ASN A 103 -13.02 -1.75 11.58
N SER A 104 -12.73 -0.59 10.99
CA SER A 104 -11.79 -0.47 9.88
C SER A 104 -10.37 -0.37 10.45
N PHE A 105 -9.48 -1.24 9.99
CA PHE A 105 -8.08 -1.23 10.41
C PHE A 105 -7.24 -0.58 9.32
N LEU A 106 -6.59 0.54 9.64
CA LEU A 106 -5.67 1.21 8.74
C LEU A 106 -4.24 0.93 9.19
N LEU A 107 -3.48 0.23 8.35
CA LEU A 107 -2.09 -0.11 8.61
C LEU A 107 -1.17 0.77 7.76
N ILE A 108 -0.37 1.59 8.44
CA ILE A 108 0.66 2.43 7.84
C ILE A 108 2.02 1.80 8.14
N ARG A 109 2.79 1.44 7.10
CA ARG A 109 4.14 0.89 7.24
C ARG A 109 5.13 1.87 6.62
N ALA A 110 6.20 2.15 7.33
CA ALA A 110 7.33 2.91 6.80
C ALA A 110 8.62 2.16 7.12
N GLY A 111 9.46 1.94 6.12
CA GLY A 111 10.66 1.13 6.21
C GLY A 111 11.84 1.79 5.54
N ILE A 112 13.03 1.48 6.06
CA ILE A 112 14.29 1.83 5.45
C ILE A 112 15.16 0.59 5.35
N GLY A 113 15.84 0.44 4.22
CA GLY A 113 16.64 -0.72 3.93
C GLY A 113 17.90 -0.40 3.17
N ILE A 114 18.77 -1.39 3.10
CA ILE A 114 20.02 -1.37 2.37
C ILE A 114 20.08 -2.64 1.53
N GLN A 115 20.36 -2.46 0.25
CA GLN A 115 20.69 -3.53 -0.67
C GLN A 115 22.19 -3.48 -0.96
N LYS A 116 22.87 -4.62 -0.83
CA LYS A 116 24.28 -4.78 -1.19
C LYS A 116 24.43 -5.89 -2.23
N ILE A 117 25.05 -5.59 -3.35
CA ILE A 117 25.40 -6.58 -4.38
C ILE A 117 26.69 -7.26 -3.92
N ILE A 118 26.64 -8.57 -3.68
CA ILE A 118 27.81 -9.36 -3.26
C ILE A 118 28.56 -9.86 -4.49
N ASN A 119 27.82 -10.34 -5.49
CA ASN A 119 28.39 -10.81 -6.75
C ASN A 119 27.57 -10.26 -7.92
N SER A 120 28.24 -9.66 -8.90
CA SER A 120 27.62 -9.13 -10.12
C SER A 120 27.82 -10.12 -11.25
N LYS A 121 26.78 -10.34 -12.07
CA LYS A 121 26.85 -11.27 -13.20
C LYS A 121 27.86 -10.77 -14.25
N PRO A 122 28.90 -11.55 -14.60
CA PRO A 122 29.78 -11.27 -15.74
C PRO A 122 29.07 -11.47 -17.09
N TYR A 123 29.58 -10.82 -18.16
CA TYR A 123 28.98 -10.84 -19.51
C TYR A 123 28.82 -12.26 -20.11
N TRP A 124 29.75 -13.16 -19.81
CA TRP A 124 29.81 -14.52 -20.38
C TRP A 124 28.97 -15.55 -19.60
N GLY A 125 28.22 -15.11 -18.58
CA GLY A 125 27.38 -15.98 -17.75
C GLY A 125 27.69 -15.86 -16.27
N GLY A 126 26.70 -16.17 -15.42
CA GLY A 126 26.82 -16.12 -13.97
C GLY A 126 25.50 -15.80 -13.26
N VAL A 127 25.53 -15.89 -11.93
CA VAL A 127 24.39 -15.57 -11.04
C VAL A 127 24.71 -14.28 -10.29
N GLU A 128 23.75 -13.36 -10.25
CA GLU A 128 23.87 -12.15 -9.45
C GLU A 128 23.34 -12.39 -8.04
N LEU A 129 24.17 -12.13 -7.02
CA LEU A 129 23.79 -12.31 -5.62
C LEU A 129 23.63 -10.95 -4.95
N LYS A 130 22.43 -10.71 -4.42
CA LYS A 130 22.05 -9.48 -3.72
C LYS A 130 21.61 -9.80 -2.31
N TYR A 131 22.17 -9.06 -1.36
CA TYR A 131 21.75 -9.07 0.03
C TYR A 131 20.83 -7.89 0.30
N TYR A 132 19.72 -8.14 0.97
CA TYR A 132 18.72 -7.14 1.33
C TYR A 132 18.54 -7.12 2.84
N TYR A 133 18.62 -5.94 3.43
CA TYR A 133 18.35 -5.72 4.85
C TYR A 133 17.37 -4.57 4.99
N TYR A 134 16.24 -4.81 5.66
CA TYR A 134 15.19 -3.82 5.85
C TYR A 134 14.75 -3.80 7.31
N GLY A 135 14.50 -2.60 7.82
CA GLY A 135 13.86 -2.37 9.11
C GLY A 135 12.82 -1.27 8.97
N GLY A 136 11.70 -1.37 9.68
CA GLY A 136 10.61 -0.41 9.56
C GLY A 136 9.69 -0.41 10.76
N LEU A 137 8.81 0.58 10.79
CA LEU A 137 7.75 0.73 11.76
C LEU A 137 6.41 0.51 11.08
N SER A 138 5.51 -0.19 11.78
CA SER A 138 4.14 -0.41 11.36
C SER A 138 3.19 0.14 12.42
N LEU A 139 2.36 1.11 12.04
CA LEU A 139 1.33 1.69 12.88
C LEU A 139 -0.04 1.21 12.39
N GLY A 140 -0.74 0.48 13.24
CA GLY A 140 -2.12 0.05 13.01
C GLY A 140 -3.08 0.94 13.76
N LEU A 141 -3.88 1.72 13.04
CA LEU A 141 -4.98 2.50 13.60
C LEU A 141 -6.27 1.68 13.50
N LEU A 142 -6.89 1.45 14.66
CA LEU A 142 -8.20 0.83 14.76
C LEU A 142 -9.21 1.94 15.03
N ASN A 143 -10.08 2.24 14.08
CA ASN A 143 -11.17 3.19 14.30
C ASN A 143 -12.24 2.50 15.14
N LEU A 144 -12.13 2.63 16.47
CA LEU A 144 -13.12 2.18 17.43
C LEU A 144 -14.29 3.16 17.41
N PHE A 145 -15.35 2.82 16.69
CA PHE A 145 -16.64 3.44 16.98
C PHE A 145 -17.09 2.91 18.34
N LEU A 146 -17.18 3.81 19.31
CA LEU A 146 -17.80 3.55 20.61
C LEU A 146 -19.23 3.06 20.36
N ASN A 147 -19.44 1.76 20.59
CA ASN A 147 -20.76 1.18 20.68
C ASN A 147 -21.38 1.70 21.99
N ILE A 148 -22.03 2.87 21.94
CA ILE A 148 -22.94 3.30 23.00
C ILE A 148 -24.00 2.23 23.10
N ASN A 149 -24.01 1.50 24.22
CA ASN A 149 -25.02 0.50 24.50
C ASN A 149 -26.40 1.16 24.39
N PRO A 150 -27.36 0.58 23.66
CA PRO A 150 -28.69 1.16 23.51
C PRO A 150 -29.45 1.26 24.84
N GLU A 151 -28.97 0.61 25.91
CA GLU A 151 -29.53 0.73 27.26
C GLU A 151 -29.21 2.09 27.93
N GLU A 152 -28.08 2.73 27.62
CA GLU A 152 -27.70 4.01 28.24
C GLU A 152 -28.37 5.21 27.55
N ALA A 153 -28.77 5.09 26.28
CA ALA A 153 -29.42 6.16 25.52
C ALA A 153 -30.86 6.47 25.98
N LEU A 154 -31.53 5.53 26.66
CA LEU A 154 -32.89 5.72 27.19
C LEU A 154 -32.93 6.45 28.54
N THR A 155 -31.80 6.49 29.26
CA THR A 155 -31.68 7.19 30.56
C THR A 155 -31.56 8.71 30.40
N PHE A 156 -31.02 9.19 29.27
CA PHE A 156 -30.85 10.63 29.00
C PHE A 156 -32.10 11.32 28.44
N GLN A 157 -33.17 10.57 28.14
CA GLN A 157 -34.44 11.15 27.69
C GLN A 157 -35.44 11.32 28.84
N ASN A 158 -35.12 10.84 30.05
CA ASN A 158 -35.98 10.91 31.23
C ASN A 158 -35.47 11.89 32.30
N HIS A 159 -34.65 12.88 31.94
CA HIS A 159 -34.19 13.90 32.87
C HIS A 159 -34.17 15.31 32.29
#